data_AF-A0A7J6US34-F1
#
_entry.id   AF-A0A7J6US34-F1
#
_cell.length_a   1.000
_cell.length_b   1.000
_cell.length_c   1.000
_cell.angle_alpha   90.00
_cell.angle_beta   90.00
_cell.angle_gamma   90.00
#
_symmetry.space_group_name_H-M   'P 1'
#
loop_
_entity.id
_entity.type
_entity.pdbx_description
1 polymer ?
#
loop_
_entity_poly.entity_id
_entity_poly.type
_entity_poly.pdbx_seq_one_letter_code
_entity_poly.pdbx_strand_id
1 'polypeptide(L)'
;HEKAKKAMIYSHTKHINAFSAMLEPEEAKEISKQDTILSVFKCQGLQMHTIKAWRTLGLEKEDGLVPSDSLWNKTNFGQDIIIANMDSGVDPSSRSFQDDGMGPIPSKWKGHCDEGSSCNRKLISRRMFVEAFIKTFGEDYRYSNLTDLVGHGTHTLSTAGGRFVPGINLKGVNGTVKGGAPNARLASYKITLLSCDVLAALDEAIHDGVDVVSISMGEKDNLDGQYSAGVAIGTLHAVKKGIVTVMCAGNYGPQEGCVQNLPPWVITVGASQDRKITVNVELGNKQMIKGKSSIDKWPLQKKLYPLTRFIDISKPNTTKVDSPAE
;
A
#
# COMPACT_ATOMS: atom_id res chain seq x y z
N HIS A 1 -34.40 8.04 -13.54
CA HIS A 1 -33.27 8.02 -14.50
C HIS A 1 -32.12 8.96 -14.13
N GLU A 2 -32.30 10.29 -14.15
CA GLU A 2 -31.26 11.31 -13.80
C GLU A 2 -30.34 10.90 -12.63
N LYS A 3 -30.93 10.62 -11.45
CA LYS A 3 -30.17 10.25 -10.24
C LYS A 3 -29.24 9.04 -10.43
N ALA A 4 -29.69 8.01 -11.17
CA ALA A 4 -28.90 6.80 -11.42
C ALA A 4 -27.73 7.05 -12.39
N LYS A 5 -27.93 7.88 -13.43
CA LYS A 5 -26.83 8.31 -14.33
C LYS A 5 -25.79 9.17 -13.60
N LYS A 6 -26.16 9.86 -12.52
CA LYS A 6 -25.25 10.67 -11.69
C LYS A 6 -24.57 9.89 -10.56
N ALA A 7 -25.16 8.77 -10.11
CA ALA A 7 -24.55 7.89 -9.11
C ALA A 7 -23.58 6.86 -9.72
N MET A 8 -23.80 6.43 -10.97
CA MET A 8 -22.92 5.46 -11.63
C MET A 8 -21.56 6.09 -12.01
N ILE A 9 -20.47 5.52 -11.50
CA ILE A 9 -19.08 5.94 -11.77
C ILE A 9 -18.54 5.21 -13.01
N TYR A 10 -18.70 3.87 -13.03
CA TYR A 10 -18.26 3.00 -14.13
C TYR A 10 -19.30 1.90 -14.38
N SER A 11 -19.37 1.43 -15.62
CA SER A 11 -20.18 0.27 -16.03
C SER A 11 -19.27 -0.76 -16.71
N HIS A 12 -19.38 -2.01 -16.28
CA HIS A 12 -18.53 -3.13 -16.71
C HIS A 12 -19.41 -4.11 -17.48
N THR A 13 -19.10 -4.30 -18.76
CA THR A 13 -19.97 -5.05 -19.70
C THR A 13 -19.23 -6.02 -20.63
N LYS A 14 -17.89 -6.08 -20.58
CA LYS A 14 -17.08 -6.89 -21.52
C LYS A 14 -16.91 -8.34 -21.10
N HIS A 15 -16.55 -8.60 -19.84
CA HIS A 15 -16.28 -9.94 -19.30
C HIS A 15 -16.85 -10.17 -17.89
N ILE A 16 -17.31 -9.12 -17.22
CA ILE A 16 -17.96 -9.14 -15.91
C ILE A 16 -19.16 -8.20 -16.05
N ASN A 17 -20.35 -8.66 -15.68
CA ASN A 17 -21.57 -7.85 -15.69
C ASN A 17 -21.75 -7.16 -14.34
N ALA A 18 -21.25 -5.94 -14.21
CA ALA A 18 -21.22 -5.20 -12.94
C ALA A 18 -21.19 -3.68 -13.18
N PHE A 19 -21.40 -2.90 -12.12
CA PHE A 19 -21.18 -1.46 -12.16
C PHE A 19 -20.55 -0.98 -10.86
N SER A 20 -19.77 0.09 -10.94
CA SER A 20 -19.24 0.80 -9.79
C SER A 20 -20.03 2.09 -9.65
N ALA A 21 -20.75 2.26 -8.55
CA ALA A 21 -21.56 3.45 -8.29
C ALA A 21 -21.22 4.06 -6.93
N MET A 22 -21.37 5.37 -6.85
CA MET A 22 -21.21 6.18 -5.66
C MET A 22 -22.54 6.17 -4.91
N LEU A 23 -22.65 5.18 -4.03
CA LEU A 23 -23.89 4.82 -3.33
C LEU A 23 -23.65 4.90 -1.82
N GLU A 24 -24.66 5.34 -1.08
CA GLU A 24 -24.68 5.17 0.37
C GLU A 24 -24.66 3.67 0.74
N PRO A 25 -24.22 3.27 1.95
CA PRO A 25 -24.39 1.87 2.39
C PRO A 25 -25.87 1.46 2.42
N GLU A 26 -26.75 2.44 2.56
CA GLU A 26 -28.20 2.37 2.52
C GLU A 26 -28.77 2.69 1.12
N GLU A 27 -27.90 2.84 0.14
CA GLU A 27 -28.11 2.53 -1.27
C GLU A 27 -27.17 1.35 -1.64
N ALA A 28 -26.91 0.35 -0.75
CA ALA A 28 -26.00 -0.81 -0.99
C ALA A 28 -26.48 -2.27 -0.60
N LYS A 29 -27.80 -2.54 -0.44
CA LYS A 29 -28.50 -3.32 0.65
C LYS A 29 -30.09 -3.79 0.71
N GLU A 30 -31.36 -3.51 0.15
CA GLU A 30 -32.37 -2.87 -0.90
C GLU A 30 -32.40 -3.33 -2.34
N ILE A 31 -31.65 -2.60 -3.21
CA ILE A 31 -28.87 -2.43 -3.86
C ILE A 31 -27.83 -3.77 -3.84
N SER A 32 -27.53 -4.51 -2.74
CA SER A 32 -27.27 -5.99 -2.64
C SER A 32 -28.43 -7.03 -2.38
N LYS A 33 -29.72 -6.66 -2.32
CA LYS A 33 -30.92 -7.51 -2.05
C LYS A 33 -31.92 -7.73 -3.19
N GLN A 34 -31.68 -7.14 -4.36
CA GLN A 34 -32.47 -7.43 -5.56
C GLN A 34 -31.90 -8.70 -6.17
N ASP A 35 -32.76 -9.60 -6.62
CA ASP A 35 -32.38 -10.94 -7.11
C ASP A 35 -31.46 -10.89 -8.35
N THR A 36 -31.37 -9.73 -9.00
CA THR A 36 -30.48 -9.43 -10.13
C THR A 36 -29.05 -9.02 -9.73
N ILE A 37 -28.76 -8.80 -8.44
CA ILE A 37 -27.44 -8.36 -7.96
C ILE A 37 -26.78 -9.47 -7.14
N LEU A 38 -25.86 -10.20 -7.77
CA LEU A 38 -25.17 -11.37 -7.20
C LEU A 38 -24.38 -11.06 -5.91
N SER A 39 -23.74 -9.89 -5.83
CA SER A 39 -23.05 -9.42 -4.62
C SER A 39 -22.78 -7.91 -4.71
N VAL A 40 -22.60 -7.25 -3.56
CA VAL A 40 -22.13 -5.86 -3.49
C VAL A 40 -21.07 -5.73 -2.42
N PHE A 41 -19.97 -5.10 -2.78
CA PHE A 41 -18.83 -4.84 -1.92
C PHE A 41 -18.42 -3.38 -2.12
N LYS A 42 -18.23 -2.65 -1.01
CA LYS A 42 -17.85 -1.24 -1.05
C LYS A 42 -16.45 -1.08 -1.64
N CYS A 43 -16.31 -0.23 -2.65
CA CYS A 43 -15.00 0.19 -3.16
C CYS A 43 -14.19 0.87 -2.03
N GLN A 44 -12.98 0.39 -1.76
CA GLN A 44 -12.22 0.74 -0.56
C GLN A 44 -11.08 1.73 -0.84
N GLY A 45 -10.80 2.59 0.14
CA GLY A 45 -9.59 3.41 0.19
C GLY A 45 -8.75 3.04 1.41
N LEU A 46 -7.43 2.95 1.24
CA LEU A 46 -6.48 2.58 2.28
C LEU A 46 -6.11 3.79 3.17
N GLN A 47 -5.66 3.54 4.40
CA GLN A 47 -5.08 4.56 5.29
C GLN A 47 -3.69 4.12 5.77
N MET A 48 -2.75 5.06 5.89
CA MET A 48 -1.32 4.75 6.05
C MET A 48 -0.95 4.55 7.54
N HIS A 49 -0.30 3.44 7.87
CA HIS A 49 -0.01 3.02 9.25
C HIS A 49 1.32 3.55 9.84
N THR A 50 2.19 4.13 9.02
CA THR A 50 3.59 4.49 9.37
C THR A 50 3.77 5.49 10.51
N ILE A 51 2.77 6.34 10.80
CA ILE A 51 2.88 7.39 11.83
C ILE A 51 3.07 6.82 13.24
N LYS A 52 2.57 5.61 13.52
CA LYS A 52 2.59 5.01 14.87
C LYS A 52 3.20 3.62 14.99
N ALA A 53 3.47 2.88 13.90
CA ALA A 53 4.03 1.52 13.97
C ALA A 53 5.31 1.44 14.83
N TRP A 54 6.22 2.41 14.65
CA TRP A 54 7.50 2.48 15.37
C TRP A 54 7.37 2.73 16.88
N ARG A 55 6.20 3.19 17.37
CA ARG A 55 5.89 3.29 18.81
C ARG A 55 5.54 1.94 19.40
N THR A 56 4.70 1.17 18.70
CA THR A 56 4.36 -0.21 19.09
C THR A 56 5.61 -1.08 19.15
N LEU A 57 6.57 -0.84 18.25
CA LEU A 57 7.88 -1.50 18.21
C LEU A 57 8.94 -0.87 19.16
N GLY A 58 8.54 0.05 20.04
CA GLY A 58 9.41 0.63 21.08
C GLY A 58 10.54 1.55 20.59
N LEU A 59 10.56 1.94 19.31
CA LEU A 59 11.64 2.76 18.73
C LEU A 59 11.54 4.24 19.11
N GLU A 60 10.33 4.75 19.37
CA GLU A 60 10.05 6.06 19.94
C GLU A 60 8.94 6.00 20.99
N LYS A 61 8.94 6.95 21.92
CA LYS A 61 7.91 7.17 22.95
C LYS A 61 6.69 7.92 22.40
N GLU A 62 5.65 8.09 23.22
CA GLU A 62 4.41 8.76 22.81
C GLU A 62 4.59 10.25 22.45
N ASP A 63 5.52 10.93 23.11
CA ASP A 63 5.95 12.29 22.80
C ASP A 63 6.81 12.39 21.52
N GLY A 64 7.30 11.25 21.00
CA GLY A 64 8.23 11.18 19.87
C GLY A 64 9.71 11.22 20.27
N LEU A 65 10.04 11.20 21.56
CA LEU A 65 11.43 11.02 22.01
C LEU A 65 11.92 9.61 21.66
N VAL A 66 13.11 9.52 21.07
CA VAL A 66 13.80 8.25 20.79
C VAL A 66 14.58 7.83 22.04
N PRO A 67 14.27 6.70 22.70
CA PRO A 67 15.05 6.20 23.84
C PRO A 67 16.53 6.02 23.51
N SER A 68 17.44 6.28 24.45
CA SER A 68 18.89 6.09 24.24
C SER A 68 19.25 4.64 23.92
N ASP A 69 18.48 3.69 24.43
CA ASP A 69 18.57 2.26 24.18
C ASP A 69 17.74 1.78 22.97
N SER A 70 17.06 2.67 22.25
CA SER A 70 16.31 2.35 21.03
C SER A 70 17.20 1.71 19.96
N LEU A 71 16.65 0.76 19.21
CA LEU A 71 17.34 0.16 18.07
C LEU A 71 17.74 1.21 17.03
N TRP A 72 16.98 2.30 16.90
CA TRP A 72 17.35 3.44 16.06
C TRP A 72 18.67 4.08 16.49
N ASN A 73 18.86 4.39 17.78
CA ASN A 73 20.14 4.95 18.25
C ASN A 73 21.27 3.93 18.13
N LYS A 74 21.02 2.66 18.47
CA LYS A 74 22.00 1.56 18.37
C LYS A 74 22.46 1.25 16.93
N THR A 75 21.63 1.54 15.92
CA THR A 75 21.92 1.30 14.49
C THR A 75 22.15 2.60 13.70
N ASN A 76 22.27 3.74 14.37
CA ASN A 76 22.34 5.07 13.74
C ASN A 76 21.24 5.29 12.67
N PHE A 77 20.01 4.91 13.01
CA PHE A 77 18.80 4.94 12.18
C PHE A 77 18.93 4.17 10.85
N GLY A 78 19.80 3.16 10.82
CA GLY A 78 20.15 2.39 9.64
C GLY A 78 21.00 3.16 8.62
N GLN A 79 21.86 4.08 9.08
CA GLN A 79 22.75 4.84 8.19
C GLN A 79 23.56 3.89 7.28
N ASP A 80 23.61 4.23 5.99
CA ASP A 80 24.44 3.59 4.96
C ASP A 80 24.15 2.10 4.67
N ILE A 81 23.09 1.57 5.28
CA ILE A 81 22.34 0.40 4.79
C ILE A 81 21.58 0.82 3.52
N ILE A 82 21.59 -0.04 2.50
CA ILE A 82 20.98 0.18 1.19
C ILE A 82 19.77 -0.76 1.06
N ILE A 83 18.58 -0.18 1.00
CA ILE A 83 17.31 -0.90 0.87
C ILE A 83 16.82 -0.79 -0.58
N ALA A 84 16.82 -1.92 -1.29
CA ALA A 84 16.12 -2.10 -2.55
C ALA A 84 14.64 -2.38 -2.30
N ASN A 85 13.76 -1.76 -3.07
CA ASN A 85 12.33 -2.06 -3.08
C ASN A 85 11.88 -2.37 -4.51
N MET A 86 11.31 -3.56 -4.69
CA MET A 86 10.85 -4.10 -5.97
C MET A 86 9.32 -4.00 -6.01
N ASP A 87 8.83 -2.99 -6.72
CA ASP A 87 7.46 -2.51 -6.63
C ASP A 87 7.07 -1.64 -7.86
N SER A 88 5.99 -0.84 -7.80
CA SER A 88 5.49 0.02 -8.88
C SER A 88 6.38 1.23 -9.26
N GLY A 89 7.57 1.35 -8.65
CA GLY A 89 8.51 2.47 -8.79
C GLY A 89 8.50 3.41 -7.58
N VAL A 90 8.86 4.67 -7.78
CA VAL A 90 8.83 5.71 -6.74
C VAL A 90 8.47 7.09 -7.30
N ASP A 91 7.69 7.87 -6.54
CA ASP A 91 7.58 9.32 -6.70
C ASP A 91 8.73 10.02 -5.94
N PRO A 92 9.74 10.60 -6.62
CA PRO A 92 10.90 11.23 -5.99
C PRO A 92 10.56 12.58 -5.33
N SER A 93 9.39 13.17 -5.60
CA SER A 93 9.01 14.49 -5.07
C SER A 93 8.59 14.43 -3.59
N SER A 94 8.34 13.23 -3.06
CA SER A 94 7.92 13.01 -1.68
C SER A 94 9.01 13.43 -0.68
N ARG A 95 8.61 14.23 0.33
CA ARG A 95 9.50 14.65 1.45
C ARG A 95 10.16 13.47 2.18
N SER A 96 9.58 12.27 2.11
CA SER A 96 10.17 11.04 2.65
C SER A 96 11.52 10.67 2.03
N PHE A 97 11.86 11.24 0.86
CA PHE A 97 13.08 10.94 0.09
C PHE A 97 14.03 12.14 -0.04
N GLN A 98 13.87 13.18 0.80
CA GLN A 98 14.85 14.26 0.92
C GLN A 98 16.18 13.76 1.53
N ASP A 99 17.30 14.38 1.16
CA ASP A 99 18.64 13.95 1.56
C ASP A 99 19.35 14.91 2.53
N ASP A 100 18.58 15.80 3.14
CA ASP A 100 19.04 16.78 4.13
C ASP A 100 19.82 16.11 5.26
N GLY A 101 21.04 16.60 5.50
CA GLY A 101 21.96 16.08 6.50
C GLY A 101 22.63 14.74 6.17
N MET A 102 22.37 14.14 5.00
CA MET A 102 23.02 12.88 4.60
C MET A 102 24.38 13.12 3.94
N GLY A 103 25.38 12.33 4.35
CA GLY A 103 26.71 12.31 3.74
C GLY A 103 26.73 11.74 2.30
N PRO A 104 27.93 11.61 1.68
CA PRO A 104 28.09 11.02 0.35
C PRO A 104 27.52 9.59 0.29
N ILE A 105 27.20 9.12 -0.92
CA ILE A 105 26.71 7.75 -1.14
C ILE A 105 27.85 6.75 -0.79
N PRO A 106 27.57 5.62 -0.11
CA PRO A 106 28.60 4.67 0.30
C PRO A 106 29.39 4.10 -0.90
N SER A 107 30.72 4.04 -0.80
CA SER A 107 31.60 3.59 -1.89
C SER A 107 31.47 2.10 -2.28
N LYS A 108 30.69 1.31 -1.51
CA LYS A 108 30.31 -0.07 -1.88
C LYS A 108 29.24 -0.13 -2.98
N TRP A 109 28.49 0.97 -3.16
CA TRP A 109 27.38 1.07 -4.09
C TRP A 109 27.88 1.15 -5.54
N LYS A 110 27.34 0.30 -6.41
CA LYS A 110 27.67 0.27 -7.85
C LYS A 110 26.51 0.63 -8.76
N GLY A 111 25.29 0.66 -8.21
CA GLY A 111 24.10 1.01 -8.98
C GLY A 111 24.07 2.47 -9.40
N HIS A 112 23.17 2.75 -10.32
CA HIS A 112 23.00 4.07 -10.92
C HIS A 112 21.52 4.44 -10.99
N CYS A 113 21.27 5.59 -11.59
CA CYS A 113 19.93 6.12 -11.81
C CYS A 113 19.74 6.34 -13.30
N ASP A 114 18.63 5.84 -13.85
CA ASP A 114 18.33 5.94 -15.28
C ASP A 114 18.32 7.42 -15.73
N GLU A 115 18.59 7.69 -17.01
CA GLU A 115 18.63 9.06 -17.51
C GLU A 115 17.31 9.82 -17.30
N GLY A 116 17.41 11.10 -16.96
CA GLY A 116 16.26 11.94 -16.58
C GLY A 116 15.66 11.65 -15.19
N SER A 117 16.18 10.68 -14.44
CA SER A 117 15.62 10.33 -13.13
C SER A 117 16.13 11.22 -12.00
N SER A 118 15.19 11.76 -11.21
CA SER A 118 15.49 12.57 -10.02
C SER A 118 15.99 11.70 -8.86
N CYS A 119 17.31 11.51 -8.78
CA CYS A 119 18.01 10.86 -7.67
C CYS A 119 18.78 11.87 -6.81
N ASN A 120 19.12 11.47 -5.59
CA ASN A 120 19.85 12.28 -4.61
C ASN A 120 20.61 11.37 -3.62
N ARG A 121 21.19 11.90 -2.54
CA ARG A 121 21.95 11.08 -1.55
C ARG A 121 21.05 10.18 -0.68
N LYS A 122 19.71 10.32 -0.74
CA LYS A 122 18.74 9.46 -0.06
C LYS A 122 18.20 8.38 -0.98
N LEU A 123 17.70 8.77 -2.15
CA LEU A 123 17.20 7.90 -3.22
C LEU A 123 18.29 7.76 -4.29
N ILE A 124 19.10 6.71 -4.14
CA ILE A 124 20.37 6.49 -4.86
C ILE A 124 20.24 5.56 -6.08
N SER A 125 19.06 4.99 -6.30
CA SER A 125 18.70 4.21 -7.50
C SER A 125 17.25 4.48 -7.90
N ARG A 126 17.00 4.64 -9.20
CA ARG A 126 15.68 4.62 -9.83
C ARG A 126 15.85 3.94 -11.19
N ARG A 127 15.38 2.70 -11.30
CA ARG A 127 15.58 1.83 -12.48
C ARG A 127 14.31 1.06 -12.84
N MET A 128 14.12 0.68 -14.10
CA MET A 128 12.95 -0.10 -14.58
C MET A 128 13.31 -1.47 -15.18
N PHE A 129 12.53 -2.48 -14.81
CA PHE A 129 12.59 -3.86 -15.30
C PHE A 129 11.18 -4.24 -15.73
N VAL A 130 10.84 -3.91 -16.97
CA VAL A 130 9.49 -4.04 -17.55
C VAL A 130 9.52 -4.55 -18.99
N GLU A 131 10.69 -5.01 -19.45
CA GLU A 131 10.94 -5.34 -20.86
C GLU A 131 10.22 -6.62 -21.27
N ALA A 132 10.09 -7.60 -20.37
CA ALA A 132 9.30 -8.80 -20.65
C ALA A 132 7.82 -8.42 -20.80
N PHE A 133 7.29 -7.56 -19.91
CA PHE A 133 5.91 -7.10 -19.98
C PHE A 133 5.61 -6.34 -21.28
N ILE A 134 6.48 -5.39 -21.68
CA ILE A 134 6.28 -4.64 -22.92
C ILE A 134 6.34 -5.56 -24.15
N LYS A 135 7.22 -6.56 -24.17
CA LYS A 135 7.29 -7.55 -25.26
C LYS A 135 6.09 -8.50 -25.31
N THR A 136 5.46 -8.82 -24.18
CA THR A 136 4.31 -9.74 -24.11
C THR A 136 2.96 -9.05 -24.29
N PHE A 137 2.79 -7.83 -23.78
CA PHE A 137 1.48 -7.14 -23.72
C PHE A 137 1.43 -5.79 -24.45
N GLY A 138 2.56 -5.31 -24.97
CA GLY A 138 2.69 -3.97 -25.55
C GLY A 138 2.99 -2.89 -24.50
N GLU A 139 3.17 -1.65 -24.97
CA GLU A 139 3.44 -0.52 -24.08
C GLU A 139 2.21 -0.12 -23.24
N ASP A 140 2.44 0.13 -21.96
CA ASP A 140 1.50 0.73 -21.03
C ASP A 140 2.24 1.81 -20.23
N TYR A 141 1.74 3.04 -20.30
CA TYR A 141 2.31 4.23 -19.67
C TYR A 141 2.55 4.08 -18.15
N ARG A 142 1.81 3.17 -17.48
CA ARG A 142 1.98 2.86 -16.05
C ARG A 142 3.29 2.12 -15.77
N TYR A 143 3.81 1.37 -16.75
CA TYR A 143 5.05 0.60 -16.65
C TYR A 143 6.22 1.28 -17.35
N SER A 144 6.01 1.98 -18.47
CA SER A 144 7.08 2.73 -19.17
C SER A 144 7.44 4.08 -18.54
N ASN A 145 6.70 4.55 -17.52
CA ASN A 145 7.08 5.72 -16.72
C ASN A 145 7.79 5.30 -15.42
N LEU A 146 9.01 5.79 -15.21
CA LEU A 146 9.84 5.53 -14.01
C LEU A 146 9.26 6.12 -12.70
N THR A 147 8.28 7.01 -12.81
CA THR A 147 7.53 7.54 -11.67
C THR A 147 6.43 6.56 -11.24
N ASP A 148 6.18 6.49 -9.94
CA ASP A 148 5.13 5.64 -9.39
C ASP A 148 3.73 6.25 -9.64
N LEU A 149 3.03 5.75 -10.65
CA LEU A 149 1.65 6.13 -10.98
C LEU A 149 0.59 5.29 -10.21
N VAL A 150 1.02 4.41 -9.31
CA VAL A 150 0.14 3.55 -8.48
C VAL A 150 0.14 4.00 -7.01
N GLY A 151 1.28 4.52 -6.53
CA GLY A 151 1.52 4.94 -5.14
C GLY A 151 1.97 3.81 -4.21
N HIS A 152 2.03 2.56 -4.69
CA HIS A 152 2.35 1.40 -3.86
C HIS A 152 3.84 1.37 -3.49
N GLY A 153 4.73 1.41 -4.49
CA GLY A 153 6.18 1.47 -4.28
C GLY A 153 6.63 2.69 -3.49
N THR A 154 5.98 3.84 -3.68
CA THR A 154 6.19 5.05 -2.88
C THR A 154 5.82 4.82 -1.41
N HIS A 155 4.73 4.11 -1.13
CA HIS A 155 4.29 3.79 0.22
C HIS A 155 5.18 2.73 0.89
N THR A 156 5.53 1.65 0.19
CA THR A 156 6.36 0.56 0.74
C THR A 156 7.80 1.02 0.99
N LEU A 157 8.43 1.73 0.03
CA LEU A 157 9.78 2.27 0.19
C LEU A 157 9.88 3.34 1.29
N SER A 158 8.87 4.23 1.42
CA SER A 158 8.84 5.20 2.52
C SER A 158 8.50 4.57 3.87
N THR A 159 7.81 3.43 3.90
CA THR A 159 7.64 2.60 5.10
C THR A 159 8.94 1.92 5.51
N ALA A 160 9.72 1.39 4.55
CA ALA A 160 11.00 0.75 4.84
C ALA A 160 12.04 1.75 5.38
N GLY A 161 12.18 2.92 4.74
CA GLY A 161 13.25 3.86 5.10
C GLY A 161 13.01 5.33 4.79
N GLY A 162 11.77 5.83 4.77
CA GLY A 162 11.52 7.27 4.63
C GLY A 162 12.14 8.12 5.74
N ARG A 163 12.59 9.34 5.41
CA ARG A 163 13.06 10.34 6.40
C ARG A 163 11.97 10.66 7.45
N PHE A 164 12.38 11.27 8.57
CA PHE A 164 11.44 11.96 9.45
C PHE A 164 10.85 13.17 8.71
N VAL A 165 9.55 13.14 8.42
CA VAL A 165 8.82 14.25 7.79
C VAL A 165 7.82 14.81 8.79
N PRO A 166 8.17 15.88 9.52
CA PRO A 166 7.29 16.50 10.51
C PRO A 166 6.20 17.35 9.87
N GLY A 167 5.20 17.69 10.69
CA GLY A 167 4.08 18.56 10.30
C GLY A 167 3.12 17.91 9.29
N ILE A 168 3.09 16.57 9.19
CA ILE A 168 2.09 15.88 8.38
C ILE A 168 0.76 15.92 9.13
N ASN A 169 -0.18 16.70 8.61
CA ASN A 169 -1.60 16.61 8.94
C ASN A 169 -2.26 15.67 7.93
N LEU A 170 -2.29 14.37 8.25
CA LEU A 170 -3.04 13.41 7.44
C LEU A 170 -4.51 13.40 7.89
N LYS A 171 -5.27 14.37 7.36
CA LYS A 171 -6.74 14.48 7.52
C LYS A 171 -7.21 14.59 8.99
N GLY A 172 -6.49 15.33 9.82
CA GLY A 172 -6.78 15.53 11.25
C GLY A 172 -5.85 14.73 12.18
N VAL A 173 -5.17 13.70 11.68
CA VAL A 173 -4.05 13.08 12.40
C VAL A 173 -2.77 13.88 12.12
N ASN A 174 -2.39 14.74 13.05
CA ASN A 174 -1.09 15.40 13.05
C ASN A 174 0.01 14.42 13.51
N GLY A 175 1.19 14.48 12.89
CA GLY A 175 2.37 13.75 13.34
C GLY A 175 3.57 13.87 12.42
N THR A 176 4.54 12.99 12.67
CA THR A 176 5.76 12.82 11.87
C THR A 176 5.75 11.42 11.28
N VAL A 177 5.68 11.30 9.95
CA VAL A 177 5.94 10.01 9.26
C VAL A 177 7.44 9.76 9.22
N LYS A 178 7.82 8.48 9.21
CA LYS A 178 9.18 7.97 9.06
C LYS A 178 9.12 6.49 8.67
N GLY A 179 10.19 5.99 8.06
CA GLY A 179 10.38 4.56 7.83
C GLY A 179 11.08 3.85 8.99
N GLY A 180 11.31 2.55 8.84
CA GLY A 180 12.02 1.71 9.81
C GLY A 180 13.51 2.06 9.91
N ALA A 181 14.14 2.48 8.80
CA ALA A 181 15.52 2.97 8.76
C ALA A 181 15.61 4.40 8.15
N PRO A 182 15.34 5.47 8.93
CA PRO A 182 15.31 6.84 8.42
C PRO A 182 16.62 7.36 7.79
N ASN A 183 17.78 6.80 8.13
CA ASN A 183 19.09 7.15 7.56
C ASN A 183 19.56 6.19 6.45
N ALA A 184 18.83 5.11 6.14
CA ALA A 184 19.18 4.20 5.05
C ALA A 184 19.19 4.90 3.69
N ARG A 185 20.00 4.39 2.75
CA ARG A 185 19.93 4.73 1.33
C ARG A 185 18.85 3.87 0.67
N LEU A 186 18.16 4.42 -0.32
CA LEU A 186 16.98 3.84 -0.93
C LEU A 186 17.20 3.61 -2.42
N ALA A 187 16.79 2.44 -2.90
CA ALA A 187 16.91 2.05 -4.30
C ALA A 187 15.58 1.51 -4.83
N SER A 188 15.04 2.16 -5.88
CA SER A 188 13.73 1.83 -6.46
C SER A 188 13.91 1.02 -7.74
N TYR A 189 13.62 -0.28 -7.67
CA TYR A 189 13.60 -1.19 -8.82
C TYR A 189 12.14 -1.38 -9.25
N LYS A 190 11.71 -0.69 -10.31
CA LYS A 190 10.34 -0.79 -10.82
C LYS A 190 10.18 -2.11 -11.58
N ILE A 191 9.23 -2.94 -11.18
CA ILE A 191 8.97 -4.28 -11.76
C ILE A 191 7.52 -4.41 -12.25
N THR A 192 7.25 -5.50 -12.98
CA THR A 192 5.89 -5.98 -13.25
C THR A 192 5.59 -7.26 -12.46
N LEU A 193 4.41 -7.86 -12.67
CA LEU A 193 4.06 -9.17 -12.12
C LEU A 193 4.65 -10.35 -12.91
N LEU A 194 5.49 -10.12 -13.93
CA LEU A 194 6.20 -11.19 -14.62
C LEU A 194 7.51 -11.53 -13.89
N SER A 195 7.68 -12.80 -13.55
CA SER A 195 8.87 -13.28 -12.83
C SER A 195 10.20 -13.07 -13.56
N CYS A 196 10.19 -12.94 -14.90
CA CYS A 196 11.36 -12.56 -15.68
C CYS A 196 11.85 -11.13 -15.36
N ASP A 197 10.91 -10.18 -15.26
CA ASP A 197 11.20 -8.78 -14.89
C ASP A 197 11.69 -8.71 -13.44
N VAL A 198 11.09 -9.49 -12.53
CA VAL A 198 11.51 -9.58 -11.12
C VAL A 198 12.90 -10.22 -10.98
N LEU A 199 13.23 -11.24 -11.77
CA LEU A 199 14.54 -11.88 -11.77
C LEU A 199 15.63 -10.93 -12.28
N ALA A 200 15.36 -10.13 -13.33
CA ALA A 200 16.28 -9.11 -13.81
C ALA A 200 16.56 -8.03 -12.74
N ALA A 201 15.51 -7.57 -12.05
CA ALA A 201 15.67 -6.64 -10.92
C ALA A 201 16.45 -7.25 -9.74
N LEU A 202 16.31 -8.56 -9.49
CA LEU A 202 17.05 -9.28 -8.44
C LEU A 202 18.54 -9.39 -8.77
N ASP A 203 18.91 -9.80 -9.98
CA ASP A 203 20.31 -9.92 -10.40
C ASP A 203 21.03 -8.56 -10.37
N GLU A 204 20.35 -7.51 -10.84
CA GLU A 204 20.85 -6.15 -10.80
C GLU A 204 21.00 -5.61 -9.36
N ALA A 205 20.03 -5.85 -8.47
CA ALA A 205 20.15 -5.44 -7.06
C ALA A 205 21.33 -6.14 -6.36
N ILE A 206 21.61 -7.41 -6.70
CA ILE A 206 22.78 -8.16 -6.23
C ILE A 206 24.08 -7.54 -6.77
N HIS A 207 24.12 -7.16 -8.04
CA HIS A 207 25.26 -6.48 -8.65
C HIS A 207 25.54 -5.11 -8.01
N ASP A 208 24.50 -4.29 -7.84
CA ASP A 208 24.53 -2.92 -7.34
C ASP A 208 25.04 -2.82 -5.88
N GLY A 209 24.93 -3.91 -5.11
CA GLY A 209 25.47 -4.01 -3.75
C GLY A 209 24.48 -3.57 -2.66
N VAL A 210 23.21 -3.93 -2.80
CA VAL A 210 22.15 -3.66 -1.80
C VAL A 210 22.33 -4.57 -0.57
N ASP A 211 21.90 -4.13 0.62
CA ASP A 211 21.96 -4.94 1.85
C ASP A 211 20.62 -5.65 2.14
N VAL A 212 19.50 -5.04 1.72
CA VAL A 212 18.14 -5.53 1.95
C VAL A 212 17.33 -5.41 0.67
N VAL A 213 16.55 -6.45 0.35
CA VAL A 213 15.57 -6.47 -0.74
C VAL A 213 14.17 -6.62 -0.13
N SER A 214 13.29 -5.66 -0.45
CA SER A 214 11.87 -5.62 -0.09
C SER A 214 11.02 -5.89 -1.33
N ILE A 215 10.23 -6.97 -1.32
CA ILE A 215 9.32 -7.33 -2.42
C ILE A 215 7.88 -7.41 -1.87
N SER A 216 7.09 -6.39 -2.13
CA SER A 216 5.69 -6.32 -1.68
C SER A 216 4.70 -6.85 -2.72
N MET A 217 5.13 -7.83 -3.54
CA MET A 217 4.41 -8.44 -4.66
C MET A 217 4.29 -9.96 -4.48
N GLY A 218 3.29 -10.57 -5.13
CA GLY A 218 3.07 -12.02 -5.15
C GLY A 218 2.27 -12.43 -6.38
N GLU A 219 2.52 -13.64 -6.90
CA GLU A 219 1.84 -14.18 -8.09
C GLU A 219 0.46 -14.72 -7.70
N LYS A 220 -0.61 -14.11 -8.21
CA LYS A 220 -2.00 -14.35 -7.80
C LYS A 220 -2.44 -15.82 -7.85
N ASP A 221 -2.02 -16.54 -8.88
CA ASP A 221 -2.56 -17.86 -9.19
C ASP A 221 -1.77 -19.00 -8.50
N ASN A 222 -0.68 -18.66 -7.80
CA ASN A 222 0.08 -19.57 -6.93
C ASN A 222 -0.59 -19.67 -5.55
N LEU A 223 -1.74 -20.37 -5.49
CA LEU A 223 -2.44 -20.67 -4.23
C LEU A 223 -2.05 -22.04 -3.63
N ASP A 224 -1.35 -22.89 -4.39
CA ASP A 224 -0.84 -24.20 -3.95
C ASP A 224 0.52 -24.09 -3.21
N GLY A 225 0.87 -22.92 -2.66
CA GLY A 225 2.15 -22.64 -1.98
C GLY A 225 3.40 -22.69 -2.87
N GLN A 226 3.27 -23.05 -4.15
CA GLN A 226 4.36 -23.01 -5.12
C GLN A 226 4.85 -21.58 -5.32
N TYR A 227 6.16 -21.39 -5.41
CA TYR A 227 6.77 -20.11 -5.75
C TYR A 227 7.17 -20.09 -7.22
N SER A 228 7.20 -18.90 -7.81
CA SER A 228 7.79 -18.70 -9.13
C SER A 228 9.26 -19.13 -9.12
N ALA A 229 9.65 -20.05 -10.00
CA ALA A 229 11.01 -20.57 -10.03
C ALA A 229 12.05 -19.45 -10.23
N GLY A 230 11.76 -18.47 -11.08
CA GLY A 230 12.63 -17.30 -11.29
C GLY A 230 12.84 -16.46 -10.03
N VAL A 231 11.75 -16.09 -9.35
CA VAL A 231 11.82 -15.27 -8.11
C VAL A 231 12.52 -16.03 -6.99
N ALA A 232 12.26 -17.33 -6.85
CA ALA A 232 12.94 -18.16 -5.85
C ALA A 232 14.44 -18.32 -6.14
N ILE A 233 14.84 -18.49 -7.40
CA ILE A 233 16.26 -18.55 -7.79
C ILE A 233 16.96 -17.21 -7.53
N GLY A 234 16.38 -16.09 -7.95
CA GLY A 234 16.96 -14.76 -7.73
C GLY A 234 17.11 -14.42 -6.24
N THR A 235 16.09 -14.71 -5.43
CA THR A 235 16.16 -14.50 -3.97
C THR A 235 17.13 -15.46 -3.27
N LEU A 236 17.29 -16.70 -3.75
CA LEU A 236 18.33 -17.62 -3.27
C LEU A 236 19.74 -17.07 -3.55
N HIS A 237 19.94 -16.44 -4.72
CA HIS A 237 21.21 -15.81 -5.08
C HIS A 237 21.48 -14.55 -4.23
N ALA A 238 20.45 -13.76 -3.92
CA ALA A 238 20.56 -12.63 -3.00
C ALA A 238 20.97 -13.07 -1.58
N VAL A 239 20.29 -14.07 -1.01
CA VAL A 239 20.62 -14.58 0.34
C VAL A 239 22.00 -15.24 0.38
N LYS A 240 22.41 -15.96 -0.68
CA LYS A 240 23.80 -16.48 -0.84
C LYS A 240 24.87 -15.37 -0.91
N LYS A 241 24.50 -14.12 -1.16
CA LYS A 241 25.39 -12.95 -1.13
C LYS A 241 25.29 -12.15 0.17
N GLY A 242 24.53 -12.64 1.16
CA GLY A 242 24.32 -11.97 2.45
C GLY A 242 23.21 -10.92 2.44
N ILE A 243 22.43 -10.81 1.37
CA ILE A 243 21.38 -9.80 1.20
C ILE A 243 20.09 -10.30 1.83
N VAL A 244 19.55 -9.55 2.78
CA VAL A 244 18.32 -9.93 3.50
C VAL A 244 17.11 -9.72 2.59
N THR A 245 16.42 -10.80 2.24
CA THR A 245 15.20 -10.72 1.41
C THR A 245 13.95 -10.78 2.29
N VAL A 246 13.05 -9.81 2.12
CA VAL A 246 11.75 -9.72 2.80
C VAL A 246 10.64 -9.70 1.77
N MET A 247 9.63 -10.56 1.93
CA MET A 247 8.51 -10.71 1.00
C MET A 247 7.17 -10.72 1.74
N CYS A 248 6.10 -10.24 1.11
CA CYS A 248 4.76 -10.30 1.70
C CYS A 248 4.17 -11.73 1.64
N ALA A 249 3.36 -12.11 2.63
CA ALA A 249 2.69 -13.41 2.70
C ALA A 249 1.49 -13.58 1.73
N GLY A 250 1.18 -12.56 0.92
CA GLY A 250 -0.07 -12.49 0.16
C GLY A 250 -1.26 -11.99 1.01
N ASN A 251 -2.38 -11.70 0.36
CA ASN A 251 -3.60 -11.15 0.98
C ASN A 251 -4.84 -12.06 0.76
N TYR A 252 -4.64 -13.35 0.55
CA TYR A 252 -5.67 -14.32 0.09
C TYR A 252 -6.34 -15.11 1.23
N GLY A 253 -6.07 -14.75 2.49
CA GLY A 253 -6.67 -15.39 3.67
C GLY A 253 -8.14 -14.99 3.92
N PRO A 254 -8.79 -15.61 4.93
CA PRO A 254 -8.19 -16.34 6.06
C PRO A 254 -8.09 -17.88 5.89
N GLN A 255 -8.32 -18.41 4.70
CA GLN A 255 -8.26 -19.86 4.42
C GLN A 255 -6.86 -20.44 4.67
N GLU A 256 -6.79 -21.72 5.06
CA GLU A 256 -5.53 -22.47 5.09
C GLU A 256 -4.92 -22.59 3.69
N GLY A 257 -3.59 -22.72 3.60
CA GLY A 257 -2.86 -22.79 2.32
C GLY A 257 -2.65 -21.46 1.58
N CYS A 258 -3.38 -20.39 1.89
CA CYS A 258 -3.38 -19.12 1.15
C CYS A 258 -2.06 -18.29 1.17
N VAL A 259 -0.98 -18.81 1.77
CA VAL A 259 0.25 -18.07 2.02
C VAL A 259 1.19 -18.18 0.83
N GLN A 260 1.71 -17.03 0.39
CA GLN A 260 2.59 -16.91 -0.76
C GLN A 260 4.03 -16.59 -0.34
N ASN A 261 4.95 -16.63 -1.30
CA ASN A 261 6.36 -16.29 -1.09
C ASN A 261 7.02 -17.13 0.03
N LEU A 262 6.85 -18.45 -0.07
CA LEU A 262 7.34 -19.47 0.87
C LEU A 262 8.76 -20.07 0.65
N PRO A 263 9.70 -19.54 -0.18
CA PRO A 263 11.06 -20.07 -0.18
C PRO A 263 11.72 -19.99 1.22
N PRO A 264 12.31 -21.07 1.77
CA PRO A 264 12.72 -21.15 3.17
C PRO A 264 13.93 -20.25 3.55
N TRP A 265 14.43 -19.45 2.60
CA TRP A 265 15.51 -18.48 2.78
C TRP A 265 15.03 -17.02 2.83
N VAL A 266 13.76 -16.72 2.55
CA VAL A 266 13.22 -15.35 2.63
C VAL A 266 12.42 -15.13 3.93
N ILE A 267 12.32 -13.87 4.36
CA ILE A 267 11.45 -13.48 5.47
C ILE A 267 10.05 -13.20 4.93
N THR A 268 9.16 -14.18 5.02
CA THR A 268 7.74 -14.07 4.62
C THR A 268 6.94 -13.34 5.71
N VAL A 269 6.35 -12.18 5.39
CA VAL A 269 5.70 -11.29 6.38
C VAL A 269 4.18 -11.27 6.22
N GLY A 270 3.47 -11.74 7.24
CA GLY A 270 2.02 -11.57 7.40
C GLY A 270 1.65 -10.22 8.07
N ALA A 271 0.40 -9.78 7.90
CA ALA A 271 -0.07 -8.48 8.39
C ALA A 271 -0.91 -8.60 9.68
N SER A 272 -0.56 -7.83 10.72
CA SER A 272 -1.37 -7.63 11.93
C SER A 272 -2.11 -6.27 11.92
N GLN A 273 -3.05 -6.08 12.85
CA GLN A 273 -3.76 -4.80 13.04
C GLN A 273 -3.87 -4.40 14.51
N ASP A 274 -2.82 -3.80 15.06
CA ASP A 274 -2.75 -3.43 16.48
C ASP A 274 -3.69 -2.26 16.83
N ARG A 275 -4.08 -1.43 15.83
CA ARG A 275 -4.93 -0.24 16.03
C ARG A 275 -6.19 -0.28 15.18
N LYS A 276 -7.34 -0.39 15.85
CA LYS A 276 -8.68 -0.22 15.25
C LYS A 276 -8.98 1.29 15.14
N ILE A 277 -9.03 1.83 13.93
CA ILE A 277 -9.46 3.22 13.69
C ILE A 277 -10.99 3.26 13.77
N THR A 278 -11.53 3.82 14.86
CA THR A 278 -12.97 3.87 15.10
C THR A 278 -13.55 5.25 14.79
N VAL A 279 -14.64 5.27 14.04
CA VAL A 279 -15.45 6.48 13.81
C VAL A 279 -16.78 6.32 14.55
N ASN A 280 -17.17 7.35 15.30
CA ASN A 280 -18.47 7.41 15.94
C ASN A 280 -19.49 7.96 14.94
N VAL A 281 -20.60 7.24 14.75
CA VAL A 281 -21.78 7.71 14.01
C VAL A 281 -22.84 8.06 15.04
N GLU A 282 -23.38 9.27 14.95
CA GLU A 282 -24.52 9.74 15.75
C GLU A 282 -25.80 9.61 14.90
N LEU A 283 -26.80 8.90 15.43
CA LEU A 283 -28.11 8.76 14.81
C LEU A 283 -29.06 9.89 15.23
N GLY A 284 -30.16 10.08 14.48
CA GLY A 284 -31.16 11.12 14.79
C GLY A 284 -31.81 10.98 16.17
N ASN A 285 -31.91 9.76 16.70
CA ASN A 285 -32.34 9.46 18.07
C ASN A 285 -31.21 9.60 19.12
N LYS A 286 -30.11 10.29 18.79
CA LYS A 286 -28.90 10.50 19.61
C LYS A 286 -28.13 9.23 19.99
N GLN A 287 -28.46 8.09 19.38
CA GLN A 287 -27.75 6.83 19.64
C GLN A 287 -26.38 6.83 18.94
N MET A 288 -25.34 6.50 19.70
CA MET A 288 -23.95 6.51 19.24
C MET A 288 -23.47 5.11 18.82
N ILE A 289 -23.13 4.91 17.55
CA ILE A 289 -22.59 3.66 17.01
C ILE A 289 -21.09 3.80 16.74
N LYS A 290 -20.28 2.89 17.29
CA LYS A 290 -18.82 2.89 17.13
C LYS A 290 -18.39 2.00 15.97
N GLY A 291 -18.36 2.57 14.77
CA GLY A 291 -17.90 1.90 13.54
C GLY A 291 -16.37 1.88 13.40
N LYS A 292 -15.89 1.35 12.27
CA LYS A 292 -14.49 1.48 11.81
C LYS A 292 -14.47 2.13 10.43
N SER A 293 -13.46 2.95 10.13
CA SER A 293 -13.29 3.61 8.82
C SER A 293 -11.83 3.95 8.56
N SER A 294 -11.48 4.09 7.27
CA SER A 294 -10.19 4.56 6.75
C SER A 294 -10.27 5.95 6.08
N ILE A 295 -11.46 6.57 6.06
CA ILE A 295 -11.79 7.74 5.24
C ILE A 295 -12.21 8.93 6.12
N ASP A 296 -11.41 10.00 6.09
CA ASP A 296 -11.65 11.26 6.83
C ASP A 296 -12.10 12.46 5.95
N LYS A 297 -12.25 12.28 4.61
CA LYS A 297 -12.78 13.34 3.72
C LYS A 297 -13.63 12.79 2.57
N TRP A 298 -14.91 12.58 2.86
CA TRP A 298 -15.96 13.18 2.02
C TRP A 298 -16.25 14.58 2.59
N PRO A 299 -16.67 15.60 1.82
CA PRO A 299 -17.08 16.91 2.36
C PRO A 299 -18.46 16.86 3.06
N LEU A 300 -18.65 15.91 4.00
CA LEU A 300 -19.81 15.90 4.88
C LEU A 300 -19.62 16.99 5.94
N GLN A 301 -20.58 17.90 6.03
CA GLN A 301 -20.68 18.83 7.14
C GLN A 301 -21.07 18.03 8.40
N LYS A 302 -20.68 18.48 9.60
CA LYS A 302 -21.19 17.90 10.85
C LYS A 302 -22.66 18.28 11.04
N LYS A 303 -23.55 17.52 10.40
CA LYS A 303 -25.01 17.62 10.49
C LYS A 303 -25.63 16.23 10.34
N LEU A 304 -26.87 16.08 10.78
CA LEU A 304 -27.64 14.87 10.51
C LEU A 304 -27.97 14.78 9.02
N TYR A 305 -27.86 13.57 8.48
CA TYR A 305 -28.28 13.21 7.13
C TYR A 305 -29.36 12.12 7.23
N PRO A 306 -30.38 12.09 6.36
CA PRO A 306 -31.41 11.06 6.41
C PRO A 306 -30.83 9.66 6.20
N LEU A 307 -31.05 8.77 7.18
CA LEU A 307 -30.63 7.37 7.11
C LEU A 307 -31.82 6.50 6.69
N THR A 308 -31.71 5.84 5.55
CA THR A 308 -32.68 4.81 5.11
C THR A 308 -32.05 3.41 5.30
N ARG A 309 -32.44 2.41 4.52
CA ARG A 309 -31.68 1.17 4.26
C ARG A 309 -31.77 0.90 2.75
N PHE A 310 -30.73 0.34 2.06
CA PHE A 310 -31.06 -0.65 0.99
C PHE A 310 -31.63 -1.70 2.06
N ILE A 311 -32.95 -1.78 2.33
CA ILE A 311 -33.87 -2.94 2.53
C ILE A 311 -35.39 -2.55 2.40
N ASP A 312 -35.76 -1.26 2.39
CA ASP A 312 -37.16 -0.77 2.51
C ASP A 312 -37.69 0.10 1.32
N ILE A 313 -37.18 -0.09 0.10
CA ILE A 313 -37.47 0.73 -1.11
C ILE A 313 -37.87 -0.13 -2.36
N SER A 314 -37.83 -1.47 -2.27
CA SER A 314 -37.88 -2.42 -3.42
C SER A 314 -39.24 -3.07 -3.55
N LYS A 315 -40.01 -3.04 -2.47
CA LYS A 315 -41.39 -3.48 -2.45
C LYS A 315 -42.19 -2.47 -3.27
N PRO A 316 -42.81 -2.85 -4.42
CA PRO A 316 -43.34 -1.88 -5.38
C PRO A 316 -44.52 -1.01 -4.93
N ASN A 317 -44.88 -1.02 -3.64
CA ASN A 317 -46.02 -0.28 -3.07
C ASN A 317 -45.78 0.22 -1.63
N THR A 318 -44.53 0.40 -1.19
CA THR A 318 -44.25 1.20 0.01
C THR A 318 -44.27 2.68 -0.34
N THR A 319 -45.40 3.34 -0.05
CA THR A 319 -45.48 4.80 0.07
C THR A 319 -44.44 5.31 1.08
N LYS A 320 -44.09 6.60 1.00
CA LYS A 320 -43.20 7.24 1.98
C LYS A 320 -43.77 7.04 3.39
N VAL A 321 -43.09 6.21 4.19
CA VAL A 321 -43.19 6.30 5.64
C VAL A 321 -42.21 7.37 6.06
N ASP A 322 -42.71 8.61 6.18
CA ASP A 322 -42.04 9.59 7.02
C ASP A 322 -42.06 9.01 8.44
N SER A 323 -40.90 8.57 8.95
CA SER A 323 -40.79 8.11 10.32
C SER A 323 -40.62 9.31 11.24
N PRO A 324 -41.62 9.72 12.05
CA PRO A 324 -41.37 10.61 13.16
C PRO A 324 -40.40 9.90 14.11
N ALA A 325 -39.31 10.57 14.46
CA ALA A 325 -38.37 10.08 15.46
C ALA A 325 -38.69 10.74 16.80
N GLU A 326 -39.36 9.99 17.67
CA GLU A 326 -39.24 10.11 19.13
C GLU A 326 -38.16 9.13 19.62
#